data_AF-A0A095TM33-F1
#
_entry.id   AF-A0A095TM33-F1
#
_cell.length_a   1.000
_cell.length_b   1.000
_cell.length_c   1.000
_cell.angle_alpha   90.00
_cell.angle_beta   90.00
_cell.angle_gamma   90.00
#
_symmetry.space_group_name_H-M   'P 1'
#
loop_
_entity.id
_entity.type
_entity.pdbx_description
1 polymer ?
#
loop_
_entity_poly.entity_id
_entity_poly.type
_entity_poly.pdbx_seq_one_letter_code
_entity_poly.pdbx_strand_id
1 'polypeptide(L)'
;MSNLTKDEQKILDLQSPAGQCMVLQDSSSGLLHKVYWNEEDFLAKRFKRKIESETNWFESIITHAPTIGSFYENLLRSTIKEYAPTNNKIGTGFVYDSSRNKHGKQIDVLVFDDSDRSVVYRSDEFVVVNPGSVISAIEVKKTLNPTNLKDVVRSSFYSNLGTSNSRLKNIQNLRIFSYSLSCKKDTIVKALVEVLAECVSSLEISAEDGRSGLLPITYCSLPELYFLDEDFYVTTELVRIEGKHFKVQVIVEKAPGSQSMGRLLDSVVRENPEKILPHEKSYLARPIKPIPDVIDVEGDLYLVDVYSLHELIHEYPESKQKVEALEINGAKPISLHVPKGIKVSGFESVGHFFRDSGTVVEFFKEDGSFMLPGSEVEL
;
A
#
# COMPACT_ATOMS: atom_id res chain seq x y z
N MET A 1 7.90 41.69 24.18
CA MET A 1 8.40 40.63 25.09
C MET A 1 7.79 40.89 26.45
N SER A 2 6.89 40.02 26.92
CA SER A 2 6.17 40.20 28.19
C SER A 2 7.10 39.87 29.37
N ASN A 3 7.13 40.74 30.38
CA ASN A 3 7.83 40.51 31.65
C ASN A 3 7.04 39.51 32.49
N LEU A 4 7.17 38.22 32.18
CA LEU A 4 6.63 37.14 33.02
C LEU A 4 7.50 37.01 34.26
N THR A 5 6.87 36.81 35.41
CA THR A 5 7.55 36.40 36.64
C THR A 5 8.16 35.00 36.48
N LYS A 6 9.12 34.64 37.34
CA LYS A 6 9.75 33.30 37.29
C LYS A 6 8.73 32.16 37.44
N ASP A 7 7.71 32.35 38.27
CA ASP A 7 6.67 31.34 38.47
C ASP A 7 5.75 31.24 37.26
N GLU A 8 5.38 32.36 36.64
CA GLU A 8 4.63 32.37 35.37
C GLU A 8 5.43 31.74 34.23
N GLN A 9 6.73 32.02 34.14
CA GLN A 9 7.61 31.39 33.15
C GLN A 9 7.70 29.88 33.37
N LYS A 10 7.82 29.43 34.63
CA LYS A 10 7.86 28.00 34.97
C LYS A 10 6.56 27.28 34.63
N ILE A 11 5.41 27.93 34.87
CA ILE A 11 4.11 27.39 34.44
C ILE A 11 4.05 27.32 32.92
N LEU A 12 4.50 28.38 32.22
CA LEU A 12 4.54 28.39 30.75
C LEU A 12 5.45 27.29 30.19
N ASP A 13 6.62 27.07 30.79
CA ASP A 13 7.55 26.02 30.37
C ASP A 13 6.98 24.61 30.62
N LEU A 14 6.20 24.42 31.70
CA LEU A 14 5.51 23.15 31.96
C LEU A 14 4.34 22.88 30.99
N GLN A 15 3.74 23.94 30.44
CA GLN A 15 2.59 23.85 29.53
C GLN A 15 2.99 23.92 28.05
N SER A 16 4.21 24.38 27.75
CA SER A 16 4.70 24.52 26.38
C SER A 16 5.49 23.28 25.97
N PRO A 17 5.17 22.64 24.83
CA PRO A 17 5.97 21.54 24.34
C PRO A 17 7.41 22.01 24.06
N ALA A 18 8.39 21.28 24.61
CA ALA A 18 9.79 21.55 24.39
C ALA A 18 10.28 21.07 23.01
N GLY A 19 11.15 21.86 22.37
CA GLY A 19 11.82 21.53 21.11
C GLY A 19 11.69 22.61 20.04
N GLN A 20 12.34 22.40 18.90
CA GLN A 20 12.15 23.24 17.73
C GLN A 20 10.75 23.00 17.14
N CYS A 21 10.14 24.04 16.56
CA CYS A 21 8.83 23.96 15.92
C CYS A 21 8.94 24.55 14.52
N MET A 22 8.32 23.87 13.55
CA MET A 22 8.10 24.38 12.21
C MET A 22 6.63 24.80 12.07
N VAL A 23 6.39 25.85 11.30
CA VAL A 23 5.04 26.26 10.89
C VAL A 23 4.92 25.92 9.41
N LEU A 24 4.01 25.02 9.10
CA LEU A 24 3.72 24.58 7.73
C LEU A 24 2.43 25.23 7.28
N GLN A 25 2.38 25.68 6.03
CA GLN A 25 1.14 26.10 5.40
C GLN A 25 0.64 24.98 4.49
N ASP A 26 -0.59 24.52 4.74
CA ASP A 26 -1.27 23.59 3.85
C ASP A 26 -1.56 24.30 2.52
N SER A 27 -1.06 23.76 1.42
CA SER A 27 -1.16 24.39 0.10
C SER A 27 -2.57 24.37 -0.49
N SER A 28 -3.45 23.50 0.00
CA SER A 28 -4.82 23.35 -0.51
C SER A 28 -5.82 24.26 0.20
N SER A 29 -5.63 24.48 1.50
CA SER A 29 -6.54 25.23 2.38
C SER A 29 -5.96 26.56 2.85
N GLY A 30 -4.64 26.75 2.74
CA GLY A 30 -3.92 27.90 3.27
C GLY A 30 -3.77 27.90 4.80
N LEU A 31 -4.25 26.87 5.50
CA LEU A 31 -4.20 26.75 6.96
C LEU A 31 -2.77 26.54 7.45
N LEU A 32 -2.46 27.12 8.62
CA LEU A 32 -1.16 26.98 9.27
C LEU A 32 -1.19 25.89 10.35
N HIS A 33 -0.22 24.99 10.29
CA HIS A 33 -0.03 23.89 11.24
C HIS A 33 1.32 24.01 11.93
N LYS A 34 1.33 23.85 13.25
CA LYS A 34 2.57 23.73 14.03
C LYS A 34 2.98 22.26 14.08
N VAL A 35 4.23 21.99 13.72
CA VAL A 35 4.84 20.66 13.83
C VAL A 35 6.08 20.78 14.68
N TYR A 36 6.11 20.04 15.79
CA TYR A 36 7.29 19.99 16.64
C TYR A 36 8.34 19.08 16.02
N TRP A 37 9.49 19.67 15.70
CA TRP A 37 10.63 18.99 15.12
C TRP A 37 11.29 18.10 16.16
N ASN A 38 11.56 16.85 15.77
CA ASN A 38 12.36 15.93 16.56
C ASN A 38 13.25 15.09 15.65
N GLU A 39 14.55 15.06 15.95
CA GLU A 39 15.50 14.17 15.26
C GLU A 39 15.62 12.81 15.94
N GLU A 40 15.05 12.65 17.14
CA GLU A 40 15.14 11.41 17.89
C GLU A 40 14.15 10.35 17.38
N ASP A 41 14.72 9.25 16.90
CA ASP A 41 14.05 8.04 16.42
C ASP A 41 14.36 6.86 17.36
N PHE A 42 14.21 7.05 18.68
CA PHE A 42 14.73 6.08 19.65
C PHE A 42 14.08 4.69 19.55
N LEU A 43 12.81 4.59 19.16
CA LEU A 43 12.16 3.28 18.92
C LEU A 43 12.80 2.58 17.72
N ALA A 44 13.02 3.30 16.62
CA ALA A 44 13.73 2.79 15.46
C ALA A 44 15.18 2.35 15.80
N LYS A 45 15.89 3.14 16.61
CA LYS A 45 17.24 2.80 17.12
C LYS A 45 17.22 1.51 17.95
N ARG A 46 16.25 1.39 18.86
CA ARG A 46 16.09 0.19 19.70
C ARG A 46 15.77 -1.03 18.84
N PHE A 47 14.89 -0.88 17.86
CA PHE A 47 14.49 -1.94 16.94
C PHE A 47 15.70 -2.44 16.14
N LYS A 48 16.42 -1.53 15.49
CA LYS A 48 17.65 -1.82 14.73
C LYS A 48 18.68 -2.56 15.59
N ARG A 49 19.03 -2.01 16.75
CA ARG A 49 20.02 -2.60 17.66
C ARG A 49 19.67 -4.00 18.12
N LYS A 50 18.39 -4.24 18.40
CA LYS A 50 17.92 -5.58 18.79
C LYS A 50 18.12 -6.57 17.66
N ILE A 51 17.64 -6.24 16.46
CA ILE A 51 17.79 -7.09 15.28
C ILE A 51 19.28 -7.39 15.03
N GLU A 52 20.14 -6.37 15.00
CA GLU A 52 21.58 -6.54 14.81
C GLU A 52 22.23 -7.45 15.87
N SER A 53 21.83 -7.30 17.13
CA SER A 53 22.35 -8.12 18.23
C SER A 53 22.00 -9.60 18.06
N GLU A 54 20.74 -9.89 17.76
CA GLU A 54 20.25 -11.26 17.60
C GLU A 54 20.85 -11.93 16.35
N THR A 55 20.97 -11.18 15.24
CA THR A 55 21.58 -11.71 14.01
C THR A 55 23.05 -12.05 14.21
N ASN A 56 23.81 -11.15 14.84
CA ASN A 56 25.24 -11.37 15.10
C ASN A 56 25.47 -12.60 15.99
N TRP A 57 24.63 -12.79 17.00
CA TRP A 57 24.73 -13.93 17.89
C TRP A 57 24.40 -15.23 17.17
N PHE A 58 23.30 -15.28 16.42
CA PHE A 58 22.87 -16.48 15.70
C PHE A 58 23.86 -16.93 14.63
N GLU A 59 24.37 -16.00 13.82
CA GLU A 59 25.35 -16.29 12.75
C GLU A 59 26.68 -16.80 13.30
N SER A 60 27.02 -16.48 14.56
CA SER A 60 28.23 -17.01 15.20
C SER A 60 28.14 -18.50 15.56
N ILE A 61 26.93 -19.07 15.55
CA ILE A 61 26.65 -20.43 16.05
C ILE A 61 26.17 -21.37 14.93
N ILE A 62 25.36 -20.90 13.99
CA ILE A 62 24.63 -21.75 13.04
C ILE A 62 24.99 -21.42 11.58
N THR A 63 25.27 -22.46 10.77
CA THR A 63 25.67 -22.34 9.35
C THR A 63 24.70 -23.01 8.36
N HIS A 64 23.60 -23.64 8.80
CA HIS A 64 22.66 -24.38 7.94
C HIS A 64 21.60 -23.47 7.28
N ALA A 65 21.59 -23.41 5.94
CA ALA A 65 20.85 -22.40 5.16
C ALA A 65 19.31 -22.35 5.35
N PRO A 66 18.54 -23.46 5.31
CA PRO A 66 17.10 -23.41 5.57
C PRO A 66 16.74 -22.88 6.97
N THR A 67 17.49 -23.27 7.98
CA THR A 67 17.30 -22.83 9.37
C THR A 67 17.59 -21.34 9.51
N ILE A 68 18.54 -20.83 8.73
CA ILE A 68 18.88 -19.41 8.67
C ILE A 68 17.70 -18.58 8.13
N GLY A 69 17.03 -19.02 7.06
CA GLY A 69 15.88 -18.30 6.49
C GLY A 69 14.74 -18.11 7.51
N SER A 70 14.25 -19.21 8.09
CA SER A 70 13.18 -19.15 9.09
C SER A 70 13.58 -18.38 10.34
N PHE A 71 14.86 -18.37 10.73
CA PHE A 71 15.33 -17.52 11.83
C PHE A 71 15.12 -16.04 11.52
N TYR A 72 15.52 -15.56 10.34
CA TYR A 72 15.37 -14.14 9.96
C TYR A 72 13.91 -13.70 9.86
N GLU A 73 13.03 -14.57 9.34
CA GLU A 73 11.59 -14.32 9.29
C GLU A 73 11.01 -14.21 10.71
N ASN A 74 11.30 -15.19 11.57
CA ASN A 74 10.81 -15.23 12.95
C ASN A 74 11.38 -14.08 13.81
N LEU A 75 12.64 -13.70 13.61
CA LEU A 75 13.27 -12.58 14.30
C LEU A 75 12.56 -11.27 13.96
N LEU A 76 12.32 -11.01 12.67
CA LEU A 76 11.59 -9.80 12.28
C LEU A 76 10.17 -9.82 12.84
N ARG A 77 9.44 -10.94 12.68
CA ARG A 77 8.05 -11.10 13.16
C ARG A 77 7.92 -10.85 14.65
N SER A 78 8.75 -11.51 15.45
CA SER A 78 8.76 -11.38 16.92
C SER A 78 9.18 -9.98 17.36
N THR A 79 10.14 -9.37 16.67
CA THR A 79 10.56 -8.00 16.99
C THR A 79 9.44 -7.02 16.69
N ILE A 80 8.77 -7.06 15.54
CA ILE A 80 7.65 -6.15 15.23
C ILE A 80 6.52 -6.31 16.26
N LYS A 81 6.24 -7.55 16.70
CA LYS A 81 5.20 -7.85 17.71
C LYS A 81 5.41 -7.14 19.05
N GLU A 82 6.65 -6.81 19.40
CA GLU A 82 6.96 -6.04 20.63
C GLU A 82 6.65 -4.55 20.52
N TYR A 83 6.60 -4.02 19.30
CA TYR A 83 6.38 -2.60 19.01
C TYR A 83 4.95 -2.33 18.54
N ALA A 84 4.27 -3.35 18.01
CA ALA A 84 2.95 -3.22 17.43
C ALA A 84 1.87 -3.07 18.53
N PRO A 85 0.87 -2.19 18.31
CA PRO A 85 -0.31 -2.12 19.17
C PRO A 85 -1.08 -3.46 19.21
N THR A 86 -1.84 -3.73 20.27
CA THR A 86 -2.47 -5.06 20.50
C THR A 86 -3.51 -5.50 19.47
N ASN A 87 -4.08 -4.55 18.71
CA ASN A 87 -5.01 -4.80 17.60
C ASN A 87 -4.28 -5.15 16.28
N ASN A 88 -2.95 -4.99 16.23
CA ASN A 88 -2.12 -5.43 15.11
C ASN A 88 -1.69 -6.87 15.40
N LYS A 89 -2.48 -7.85 14.96
CA LYS A 89 -2.08 -9.26 15.05
C LYS A 89 -0.98 -9.52 14.04
N ILE A 90 0.01 -10.32 14.43
CA ILE A 90 1.18 -10.60 13.61
C ILE A 90 1.38 -12.11 13.53
N GLY A 91 1.50 -12.61 12.29
CA GLY A 91 1.70 -14.01 11.98
C GLY A 91 2.43 -14.21 10.66
N THR A 92 2.33 -15.41 10.12
CA THR A 92 2.70 -15.78 8.74
C THR A 92 1.54 -16.52 8.11
N GLY A 93 1.48 -16.59 6.78
CA GLY A 93 0.50 -17.42 6.09
C GLY A 93 -0.01 -16.76 4.83
N PHE A 94 -1.31 -16.87 4.54
CA PHE A 94 -1.85 -16.52 3.23
C PHE A 94 -2.94 -15.46 3.31
N VAL A 95 -2.97 -14.60 2.28
CA VAL A 95 -4.14 -13.77 1.98
C VAL A 95 -4.98 -14.51 0.96
N TYR A 96 -6.20 -14.88 1.35
CA TYR A 96 -7.14 -15.65 0.52
C TYR A 96 -8.27 -14.76 0.04
N ASP A 97 -8.31 -14.53 -1.28
CA ASP A 97 -9.37 -13.82 -1.96
C ASP A 97 -10.53 -14.78 -2.26
N SER A 98 -11.51 -14.78 -1.35
CA SER A 98 -12.69 -15.63 -1.46
C SER A 98 -13.55 -15.31 -2.69
N SER A 99 -13.49 -14.08 -3.22
CA SER A 99 -14.28 -13.70 -4.41
C SER A 99 -13.77 -14.39 -5.68
N ARG A 100 -12.47 -14.70 -5.71
CA ARG A 100 -11.81 -15.36 -6.84
C ARG A 100 -11.44 -16.81 -6.55
N ASN A 101 -11.66 -17.26 -5.32
CA ASN A 101 -11.18 -18.55 -4.81
C ASN A 101 -9.67 -18.75 -5.08
N LYS A 102 -8.85 -17.73 -4.78
CA LYS A 102 -7.40 -17.71 -5.03
C LYS A 102 -6.63 -17.16 -3.85
N HIS A 103 -5.38 -17.56 -3.71
CA HIS A 103 -4.42 -16.95 -2.79
C HIS A 103 -3.07 -16.77 -3.49
N GLY A 104 -2.27 -15.83 -2.97
CA GLY A 104 -0.88 -15.64 -3.38
C GLY A 104 0.06 -16.66 -2.75
N LYS A 105 1.36 -16.33 -2.75
CA LYS A 105 2.37 -17.05 -1.96
C LYS A 105 2.17 -16.82 -0.46
N GLN A 106 2.85 -17.65 0.34
CA GLN A 106 2.95 -17.41 1.78
C GLN A 106 3.66 -16.08 2.02
N ILE A 107 3.16 -15.31 2.97
CA ILE A 107 3.73 -14.05 3.44
C ILE A 107 4.49 -14.33 4.74
N ASP A 108 5.77 -13.94 4.77
CA ASP A 108 6.69 -14.21 5.89
C ASP A 108 6.25 -13.49 7.18
N VAL A 109 5.85 -12.22 7.05
CA VAL A 109 5.25 -11.43 8.13
C VAL A 109 3.97 -10.77 7.64
N LEU A 110 2.86 -11.19 8.23
CA LEU A 110 1.53 -10.69 7.95
C LEU A 110 0.99 -9.97 9.18
N VAL A 111 0.73 -8.68 9.04
CA VAL A 111 0.07 -7.86 10.06
C VAL A 111 -1.39 -7.70 9.65
N PHE A 112 -2.30 -8.04 10.55
CA PHE A 112 -3.73 -8.07 10.26
C PHE A 112 -4.57 -7.67 11.47
N ASP A 113 -5.82 -7.31 11.19
CA ASP A 113 -6.84 -7.04 12.19
C ASP A 113 -7.92 -8.12 12.13
N ASP A 114 -8.20 -8.72 13.28
CA ASP A 114 -9.25 -9.72 13.48
C ASP A 114 -10.33 -9.27 14.47
N SER A 115 -10.37 -7.99 14.83
CA SER A 115 -11.35 -7.45 15.78
C SER A 115 -12.77 -7.47 15.23
N ASP A 116 -12.94 -7.13 13.95
CA ASP A 116 -14.26 -7.02 13.29
C ASP A 116 -14.57 -8.18 12.33
N ARG A 117 -13.65 -9.13 12.13
CA ARG A 117 -13.83 -10.25 11.20
C ARG A 117 -12.99 -11.46 11.59
N SER A 118 -13.61 -12.64 11.57
CA SER A 118 -12.92 -13.91 11.75
C SER A 118 -11.92 -14.19 10.62
N VAL A 119 -10.78 -14.76 10.98
CA VAL A 119 -9.84 -15.34 10.01
C VAL A 119 -10.41 -16.62 9.40
N VAL A 120 -9.96 -16.96 8.19
CA VAL A 120 -10.38 -18.17 7.48
C VAL A 120 -9.80 -19.42 8.13
N TYR A 121 -8.56 -19.34 8.60
CA TYR A 121 -7.86 -20.40 9.32
C TYR A 121 -6.86 -19.81 10.32
N ARG A 122 -6.64 -20.50 11.45
CA ARG A 122 -5.63 -20.15 12.45
C ARG A 122 -5.06 -21.40 13.10
N SER A 123 -3.73 -21.46 13.14
CA SER A 123 -2.97 -22.40 13.96
C SER A 123 -1.74 -21.67 14.48
N ASP A 124 -1.76 -21.29 15.75
CA ASP A 124 -0.73 -20.44 16.38
C ASP A 124 -0.45 -19.17 15.56
N GLU A 125 0.78 -19.00 15.07
CA GLU A 125 1.19 -17.85 14.25
C GLU A 125 0.83 -17.99 12.77
N PHE A 126 0.42 -19.19 12.33
CA PHE A 126 0.02 -19.41 10.95
C PHE A 126 -1.46 -19.07 10.75
N VAL A 127 -1.75 -18.19 9.80
CA VAL A 127 -3.09 -17.66 9.55
C VAL A 127 -3.44 -17.61 8.07
N VAL A 128 -4.73 -17.78 7.77
CA VAL A 128 -5.28 -17.44 6.46
C VAL A 128 -6.31 -16.35 6.67
N VAL A 129 -6.10 -15.19 6.07
CA VAL A 129 -6.93 -14.01 6.26
C VAL A 129 -7.53 -13.53 4.95
N ASN A 130 -8.60 -12.75 5.05
CA ASN A 130 -9.18 -12.09 3.90
C ASN A 130 -8.40 -10.80 3.58
N PRO A 131 -8.37 -10.33 2.31
CA PRO A 131 -7.69 -9.10 1.92
C PRO A 131 -8.08 -7.91 2.82
N GLY A 132 -9.36 -7.72 3.13
CA GLY A 132 -9.82 -6.60 3.97
C GLY A 132 -9.36 -6.63 5.44
N SER A 133 -8.78 -7.73 5.91
CA SER A 133 -8.20 -7.83 7.27
C SER A 133 -6.73 -7.45 7.30
N VAL A 134 -6.05 -7.34 6.15
CA VAL A 134 -4.61 -7.11 6.11
C VAL A 134 -4.31 -5.64 6.38
N ILE A 135 -3.40 -5.42 7.33
CA ILE A 135 -2.80 -4.11 7.62
C ILE A 135 -1.52 -3.96 6.81
N SER A 136 -0.65 -4.97 6.83
CA SER A 136 0.63 -4.96 6.11
C SER A 136 1.12 -6.38 5.82
N ALA A 137 1.87 -6.51 4.72
CA ALA A 137 2.53 -7.75 4.31
C ALA A 137 4.01 -7.45 4.07
N ILE A 138 4.88 -8.34 4.55
CA ILE A 138 6.33 -8.23 4.42
C ILE A 138 6.89 -9.55 3.91
N GLU A 139 7.68 -9.46 2.83
CA GLU A 139 8.62 -10.48 2.37
C GLU A 139 9.99 -10.23 3.01
N VAL A 140 10.63 -11.26 3.54
CA VAL A 140 11.92 -11.17 4.22
C VAL A 140 13.02 -11.78 3.37
N LYS A 141 14.15 -11.08 3.25
CA LYS A 141 15.37 -11.60 2.64
C LYS A 141 16.55 -11.38 3.58
N LYS A 142 17.35 -12.42 3.79
CA LYS A 142 18.67 -12.25 4.42
C LYS A 142 19.52 -11.27 3.59
N THR A 143 19.58 -11.52 2.30
CA THR A 143 20.34 -10.72 1.35
C THR A 143 19.49 -10.48 0.11
N LEU A 144 19.24 -9.22 -0.21
CA LEU A 144 18.52 -8.80 -1.41
C LEU A 144 19.52 -8.58 -2.54
N ASN A 145 19.16 -9.04 -3.72
CA ASN A 145 19.89 -8.84 -4.95
C ASN A 145 18.91 -8.59 -6.10
N PRO A 146 19.38 -8.15 -7.29
CA PRO A 146 18.49 -7.88 -8.41
C PRO A 146 17.61 -9.08 -8.79
N THR A 147 18.13 -10.30 -8.75
CA THR A 147 17.39 -11.49 -9.20
C THR A 147 16.23 -11.80 -8.27
N ASN A 148 16.49 -11.94 -6.96
CA ASN A 148 15.45 -12.28 -6.00
C ASN A 148 14.45 -11.13 -5.78
N LEU A 149 14.87 -9.87 -5.95
CA LEU A 149 13.94 -8.74 -5.99
C LEU A 149 12.94 -8.90 -7.15
N LYS A 150 13.42 -9.13 -8.37
CA LYS A 150 12.55 -9.29 -9.54
C LYS A 150 11.57 -10.45 -9.34
N ASP A 151 12.04 -11.56 -8.78
CA ASP A 151 11.18 -12.74 -8.52
C ASP A 151 10.06 -12.45 -7.52
N VAL A 152 10.36 -11.72 -6.44
CA VAL A 152 9.34 -11.28 -5.46
C VAL A 152 8.31 -10.41 -6.17
N VAL A 153 8.75 -9.34 -6.84
CA VAL A 153 7.86 -8.36 -7.51
C VAL A 153 6.97 -9.04 -8.54
N ARG A 154 7.52 -9.87 -9.45
CA ARG A 154 6.70 -10.57 -10.46
C ARG A 154 5.63 -11.45 -9.84
N SER A 155 5.93 -12.08 -8.71
CA SER A 155 4.97 -12.97 -8.05
C SER A 155 3.94 -12.25 -7.18
N SER A 156 4.22 -11.03 -6.75
CA SER A 156 3.34 -10.27 -5.85
C SER A 156 2.55 -9.17 -6.56
N PHE A 157 3.02 -8.63 -7.68
CA PHE A 157 2.43 -7.43 -8.30
C PHE A 157 0.92 -7.56 -8.57
N TYR A 158 0.48 -8.73 -9.02
CA TYR A 158 -0.93 -9.05 -9.28
C TYR A 158 -1.64 -9.75 -8.11
N SER A 159 -1.06 -9.76 -6.91
CA SER A 159 -1.67 -10.35 -5.73
C SER A 159 -2.62 -9.37 -5.04
N ASN A 160 -3.75 -9.89 -4.56
CA ASN A 160 -4.68 -9.15 -3.72
C ASN A 160 -4.33 -9.37 -2.24
N LEU A 161 -3.36 -8.60 -1.75
CA LEU A 161 -2.93 -8.58 -0.36
C LEU A 161 -3.84 -7.75 0.56
N GLY A 162 -4.83 -6.98 0.07
CA GLY A 162 -5.77 -6.27 0.93
C GLY A 162 -6.07 -4.80 0.65
N THR A 163 -6.17 -4.03 1.71
CA THR A 163 -6.41 -2.59 1.62
C THR A 163 -5.26 -1.90 2.33
N SER A 164 -4.52 -1.05 1.62
CA SER A 164 -3.58 -0.13 2.27
C SER A 164 -4.28 1.17 2.66
N ASN A 165 -3.58 1.98 3.47
CA ASN A 165 -3.93 3.39 3.70
C ASN A 165 -3.72 4.29 2.46
N SER A 166 -3.46 3.73 1.27
CA SER A 166 -3.34 4.55 0.07
C SER A 166 -4.67 5.25 -0.23
N ARG A 167 -4.58 6.43 -0.87
CA ARG A 167 -5.76 7.17 -1.34
C ARG A 167 -6.60 6.37 -2.35
N LEU A 168 -6.07 5.29 -2.91
CA LEU A 168 -6.70 4.46 -3.92
C LEU A 168 -7.03 3.08 -3.33
N LYS A 169 -8.33 2.83 -3.12
CA LYS A 169 -8.82 1.52 -2.64
C LYS A 169 -8.23 0.38 -3.47
N ASN A 170 -7.90 -0.74 -2.84
CA ASN A 170 -7.33 -1.95 -3.46
C ASN A 170 -5.94 -1.79 -4.12
N ILE A 171 -5.27 -0.64 -3.97
CA ILE A 171 -3.84 -0.53 -4.26
C ILE A 171 -3.10 -0.76 -2.96
N GLN A 172 -2.14 -1.68 -2.95
CA GLN A 172 -1.49 -2.17 -1.74
C GLN A 172 0.01 -2.01 -1.86
N ASN A 173 0.70 -2.10 -0.73
CA ASN A 173 2.15 -2.14 -0.68
C ASN A 173 2.63 -3.46 -0.07
N LEU A 174 3.51 -4.16 -0.78
CA LEU A 174 4.29 -5.27 -0.22
C LEU A 174 5.62 -4.70 0.25
N ARG A 175 5.91 -4.78 1.55
CA ARG A 175 7.26 -4.48 2.02
C ARG A 175 8.18 -5.64 1.72
N ILE A 176 9.37 -5.33 1.23
CA ILE A 176 10.47 -6.27 1.07
C ILE A 176 11.55 -5.77 2.03
N PHE A 177 11.72 -6.50 3.12
CA PHE A 177 12.74 -6.19 4.11
C PHE A 177 13.97 -7.05 3.88
N SER A 178 15.13 -6.40 3.84
CA SER A 178 16.41 -7.08 3.75
C SER A 178 17.36 -6.75 4.89
N TYR A 179 18.05 -7.78 5.39
CA TYR A 179 19.11 -7.61 6.38
C TYR A 179 20.43 -7.12 5.77
N SER A 180 20.63 -7.37 4.48
CA SER A 180 21.79 -6.90 3.73
C SER A 180 21.48 -6.69 2.25
N LEU A 181 22.18 -5.77 1.60
CA LEU A 181 22.09 -5.58 0.15
C LEU A 181 23.39 -6.07 -0.52
N SER A 182 23.28 -6.94 -1.54
CA SER A 182 24.47 -7.50 -2.20
C SER A 182 25.01 -6.66 -3.37
N CYS A 183 24.38 -5.54 -3.68
CA CYS A 183 24.71 -4.70 -4.82
C CYS A 183 24.60 -3.21 -4.46
N LYS A 184 24.97 -2.34 -5.39
CA LYS A 184 24.89 -0.89 -5.15
C LYS A 184 23.43 -0.41 -5.21
N LYS A 185 23.14 0.69 -4.50
CA LYS A 185 21.86 1.44 -4.56
C LYS A 185 21.32 1.56 -6.00
N ASP A 186 22.11 2.09 -6.91
CA ASP A 186 21.65 2.32 -8.30
C ASP A 186 21.31 1.01 -9.03
N THR A 187 22.01 -0.08 -8.71
CA THR A 187 21.75 -1.40 -9.31
C THR A 187 20.41 -1.96 -8.83
N ILE A 188 20.12 -1.89 -7.52
CA ILE A 188 18.86 -2.41 -6.99
C ILE A 188 17.66 -1.54 -7.40
N VAL A 189 17.83 -0.22 -7.43
CA VAL A 189 16.81 0.72 -7.92
C VAL A 189 16.51 0.48 -9.40
N LYS A 190 17.54 0.33 -10.23
CA LYS A 190 17.35 0.00 -11.65
C LYS A 190 16.63 -1.33 -11.83
N ALA A 191 17.01 -2.36 -11.07
CA ALA A 191 16.34 -3.65 -11.12
C ALA A 191 14.86 -3.56 -10.75
N LEU A 192 14.51 -2.72 -9.78
CA LEU A 192 13.12 -2.44 -9.40
C LEU A 192 12.34 -1.76 -10.53
N VAL A 193 12.90 -0.70 -11.12
CA VAL A 193 12.27 0.02 -12.24
C VAL A 193 12.04 -0.92 -13.43
N GLU A 194 13.05 -1.71 -13.79
CA GLU A 194 12.96 -2.67 -14.89
C GLU A 194 11.82 -3.68 -14.66
N VAL A 195 11.73 -4.31 -13.49
CA VAL A 195 10.68 -5.31 -13.24
C VAL A 195 9.28 -4.71 -13.12
N LEU A 196 9.17 -3.47 -12.63
CA LEU A 196 7.89 -2.76 -12.65
C LEU A 196 7.45 -2.45 -14.08
N ALA A 197 8.36 -1.99 -14.94
CA ALA A 197 8.08 -1.77 -16.35
C ALA A 197 7.68 -3.08 -17.07
N GLU A 198 8.36 -4.20 -16.77
CA GLU A 198 7.97 -5.53 -17.26
C GLU A 198 6.55 -5.92 -16.80
N CYS A 199 6.18 -5.64 -15.54
CA CYS A 199 4.82 -5.90 -15.05
C CYS A 199 3.80 -5.00 -15.78
N VAL A 200 4.05 -3.70 -15.89
CA VAL A 200 3.13 -2.76 -16.56
C VAL A 200 2.93 -3.15 -18.03
N SER A 201 4.01 -3.36 -18.78
CA SER A 201 3.96 -3.76 -20.20
C SER A 201 3.29 -5.11 -20.42
N SER A 202 3.32 -6.04 -19.44
CA SER A 202 2.57 -7.30 -19.56
C SER A 202 1.05 -7.16 -19.57
N LEU A 203 0.53 -5.95 -19.29
CA LEU A 203 -0.90 -5.62 -19.42
C LEU A 203 -1.25 -5.07 -20.80
N GLU A 204 -0.27 -4.81 -21.66
CA GLU A 204 -0.52 -4.43 -23.05
C GLU A 204 -0.98 -5.66 -23.84
N ILE A 205 -2.10 -5.52 -24.53
CA ILE A 205 -2.69 -6.56 -25.38
C ILE A 205 -2.64 -6.07 -26.81
N SER A 206 -2.18 -6.93 -27.72
CA SER A 206 -2.31 -6.75 -29.16
C SER A 206 -3.22 -7.84 -29.73
N ALA A 207 -4.30 -7.44 -30.38
CA ALA A 207 -5.21 -8.34 -31.08
C ALA A 207 -4.66 -8.71 -32.46
N GLU A 208 -5.09 -9.85 -32.99
CA GLU A 208 -4.67 -10.36 -34.31
C GLU A 208 -5.03 -9.41 -35.47
N ASP A 209 -6.04 -8.56 -35.28
CA ASP A 209 -6.47 -7.54 -36.25
C ASP A 209 -5.71 -6.22 -36.16
N GLY A 210 -4.63 -6.17 -35.35
CA GLY A 210 -3.76 -5.01 -35.20
C GLY A 210 -4.24 -3.97 -34.19
N ARG A 211 -5.37 -4.19 -33.50
CA ARG A 211 -5.80 -3.33 -32.39
C ARG A 211 -4.92 -3.57 -31.17
N SER A 212 -4.47 -2.50 -30.51
CA SER A 212 -3.80 -2.57 -29.22
C SER A 212 -4.70 -2.02 -28.10
N GLY A 213 -4.48 -2.49 -26.88
CA GLY A 213 -5.20 -2.05 -25.70
C GLY A 213 -4.47 -2.38 -24.41
N LEU A 214 -5.01 -1.92 -23.30
CA LEU A 214 -4.51 -2.21 -21.95
C LEU A 214 -5.53 -3.06 -21.20
N LEU A 215 -5.07 -4.14 -20.57
CA LEU A 215 -5.88 -4.95 -19.68
C LEU A 215 -6.16 -4.15 -18.40
N PRO A 216 -7.43 -3.81 -18.08
CA PRO A 216 -7.75 -3.17 -16.82
C PRO A 216 -7.46 -4.10 -15.64
N ILE A 217 -6.85 -3.56 -14.58
CA ILE A 217 -6.68 -4.29 -13.31
C ILE A 217 -7.44 -3.59 -12.19
N THR A 218 -7.91 -4.37 -11.23
CA THR A 218 -8.73 -3.88 -10.11
C THR A 218 -7.91 -3.60 -8.84
N TYR A 219 -6.70 -4.15 -8.79
CA TYR A 219 -5.77 -4.10 -7.67
C TYR A 219 -4.35 -4.40 -8.19
N CYS A 220 -3.36 -3.92 -7.46
CA CYS A 220 -1.98 -4.35 -7.57
C CYS A 220 -1.26 -4.14 -6.22
N SER A 221 -0.16 -4.86 -6.04
CA SER A 221 0.73 -4.73 -4.89
C SER A 221 2.05 -4.10 -5.33
N LEU A 222 2.27 -2.85 -4.93
CA LEU A 222 3.47 -2.10 -5.24
C LEU A 222 4.57 -2.40 -4.19
N PRO A 223 5.81 -2.67 -4.59
CA PRO A 223 6.88 -3.03 -3.66
C PRO A 223 7.48 -1.82 -2.94
N GLU A 224 7.78 -1.96 -1.65
CA GLU A 224 8.57 -1.02 -0.86
C GLU A 224 9.82 -1.74 -0.32
N LEU A 225 11.01 -1.20 -0.53
CA LEU A 225 12.27 -1.84 -0.11
C LEU A 225 12.81 -1.17 1.14
N TYR A 226 13.06 -1.97 2.18
CA TYR A 226 13.65 -1.54 3.44
C TYR A 226 14.88 -2.37 3.76
N PHE A 227 15.90 -1.73 4.32
CA PHE A 227 17.22 -2.32 4.53
C PHE A 227 17.71 -2.05 5.94
N LEU A 228 18.24 -3.08 6.61
CA LEU A 228 18.81 -2.92 7.94
C LEU A 228 20.10 -2.09 7.93
N ASP A 229 20.93 -2.25 6.90
CA ASP A 229 22.31 -1.77 6.82
C ASP A 229 22.53 -0.62 5.84
N GLU A 230 21.52 -0.25 5.06
CA GLU A 230 21.61 0.86 4.10
C GLU A 230 21.07 2.19 4.64
N ASP A 231 21.60 3.30 4.14
CA ASP A 231 21.20 4.65 4.49
C ASP A 231 20.07 5.19 3.60
N PHE A 232 19.26 4.31 3.01
CA PHE A 232 18.12 4.64 2.18
C PHE A 232 17.01 3.59 2.28
N TYR A 233 15.84 3.94 1.77
CA TYR A 233 14.77 3.00 1.44
C TYR A 233 14.13 3.41 0.12
N VAL A 234 13.33 2.52 -0.45
CA VAL A 234 12.65 2.76 -1.72
C VAL A 234 11.16 2.52 -1.54
N THR A 235 10.33 3.47 -1.93
CA THR A 235 8.87 3.30 -1.99
C THR A 235 8.39 3.40 -3.42
N THR A 236 7.17 2.96 -3.66
CA THR A 236 6.52 3.05 -4.96
C THR A 236 5.13 3.63 -4.80
N GLU A 237 4.74 4.47 -5.75
CA GLU A 237 3.43 5.09 -5.76
C GLU A 237 2.82 5.14 -7.16
N LEU A 238 1.51 5.39 -7.20
CA LEU A 238 0.80 5.65 -8.44
C LEU A 238 0.49 7.13 -8.54
N VAL A 239 0.91 7.73 -9.64
CA VAL A 239 0.57 9.09 -10.00
C VAL A 239 -0.44 9.06 -11.13
N ARG A 240 -1.57 9.73 -10.93
CA ARG A 240 -2.57 9.88 -11.99
C ARG A 240 -2.01 10.81 -13.07
N ILE A 241 -2.01 10.35 -14.31
CA ILE A 241 -1.65 11.16 -15.48
C ILE A 241 -2.91 11.69 -16.18
N GLU A 242 -2.77 12.53 -17.20
CA GLU A 242 -3.91 13.06 -17.95
C GLU A 242 -4.86 11.92 -18.40
N GLY A 243 -6.16 12.12 -18.16
CA GLY A 243 -7.17 11.09 -18.38
C GLY A 243 -7.39 10.15 -17.18
N LYS A 244 -7.47 8.84 -17.45
CA LYS A 244 -7.88 7.78 -16.51
C LYS A 244 -6.75 6.77 -16.21
N HIS A 245 -5.54 7.11 -16.61
CA HIS A 245 -4.37 6.25 -16.50
C HIS A 245 -3.52 6.64 -15.30
N PHE A 246 -2.68 5.70 -14.87
CA PHE A 246 -1.76 5.87 -13.76
C PHE A 246 -0.36 5.47 -14.17
N LYS A 247 0.63 6.25 -13.76
CA LYS A 247 2.04 5.93 -13.89
C LYS A 247 2.57 5.41 -12.56
N VAL A 248 3.47 4.43 -12.61
CA VAL A 248 4.20 3.98 -11.41
C VAL A 248 5.44 4.86 -11.25
N GLN A 249 5.67 5.36 -10.04
CA GLN A 249 6.89 6.06 -9.67
C GLN A 249 7.66 5.28 -8.61
N VAL A 250 8.98 5.23 -8.76
CA VAL A 250 9.91 4.72 -7.77
C VAL A 250 10.52 5.93 -7.05
N ILE A 251 10.34 5.99 -5.73
CA ILE A 251 10.81 7.08 -4.89
C ILE A 251 11.95 6.55 -4.02
N VAL A 252 13.10 7.19 -4.08
CA VAL A 252 14.30 6.79 -3.34
C VAL A 252 14.61 7.84 -2.28
N GLU A 253 14.55 7.42 -1.02
CA GLU A 253 14.60 8.32 0.13
C GLU A 253 15.88 8.08 0.94
N LYS A 254 16.59 9.15 1.26
CA LYS A 254 17.76 9.06 2.15
C LYS A 254 17.30 8.91 3.60
N ALA A 255 17.83 7.90 4.28
CA ALA A 255 17.40 7.46 5.60
C ALA A 255 18.61 7.02 6.46
N PRO A 256 19.49 7.94 6.88
CA PRO A 256 20.70 7.59 7.62
C PRO A 256 20.41 7.01 9.01
N GLY A 257 21.26 6.07 9.44
CA GLY A 257 21.20 5.46 10.77
C GLY A 257 20.07 4.42 10.87
N SER A 258 19.05 4.71 11.67
CA SER A 258 17.90 3.82 11.92
C SER A 258 16.64 4.23 11.18
N GLN A 259 16.70 5.26 10.34
CA GLN A 259 15.51 5.85 9.74
C GLN A 259 14.80 4.89 8.76
N SER A 260 15.52 4.03 8.06
CA SER A 260 14.91 2.98 7.22
C SER A 260 14.06 2.03 8.06
N MET A 261 14.54 1.64 9.25
CA MET A 261 13.79 0.79 10.20
C MET A 261 12.61 1.52 10.82
N GLY A 262 12.79 2.79 11.13
CA GLY A 262 11.71 3.64 11.59
C GLY A 262 10.57 3.72 10.58
N ARG A 263 10.92 3.86 9.30
CA ARG A 263 9.96 3.87 8.20
C ARG A 263 9.33 2.53 7.91
N LEU A 264 10.06 1.43 8.06
CA LEU A 264 9.47 0.10 8.00
C LEU A 264 8.41 -0.06 9.10
N LEU A 265 8.73 0.30 10.35
CA LEU A 265 7.79 0.18 11.47
C LEU A 265 6.53 1.04 11.23
N ASP A 266 6.72 2.32 10.93
CA ASP A 266 5.66 3.28 10.62
C ASP A 266 4.76 2.81 9.47
N SER A 267 5.30 2.08 8.49
CA SER A 267 4.55 1.57 7.36
C SER A 267 3.87 0.21 7.64
N VAL A 268 4.29 -0.52 8.68
CA VAL A 268 3.81 -1.87 9.00
C VAL A 268 2.76 -1.88 10.10
N VAL A 269 2.90 -1.01 11.10
CA VAL A 269 1.97 -0.96 12.23
C VAL A 269 0.91 0.12 12.03
N ARG A 270 -0.31 -0.15 12.46
CA ARG A 270 -1.43 0.77 12.45
C ARG A 270 -1.75 1.23 13.87
N GLU A 271 -1.35 2.45 14.18
CA GLU A 271 -1.80 3.14 15.39
C GLU A 271 -3.21 3.73 15.19
N ASN A 272 -3.96 3.93 16.28
CA ASN A 272 -5.28 4.54 16.21
C ASN A 272 -5.14 6.08 16.26
N PRO A 273 -5.36 6.81 15.17
CA PRO A 273 -5.14 8.25 15.12
C PRO A 273 -6.09 9.04 16.06
N GLU A 274 -7.28 8.51 16.37
CA GLU A 274 -8.22 9.16 17.30
C GLU A 274 -7.74 9.14 18.75
N LYS A 275 -6.77 8.27 19.06
CA LYS A 275 -6.17 8.14 20.39
C LYS A 275 -4.82 8.87 20.51
N ILE A 276 -4.32 9.45 19.41
CA ILE A 276 -3.06 10.20 19.39
C ILE A 276 -3.39 11.68 19.54
N LEU A 277 -2.81 12.32 20.56
CA LEU A 277 -2.98 13.76 20.76
C LEU A 277 -2.24 14.56 19.68
N PRO A 278 -2.71 15.74 19.27
CA PRO A 278 -2.08 16.52 18.18
C PRO A 278 -0.60 16.90 18.38
N HIS A 279 -0.10 16.82 19.62
CA HIS A 279 1.27 17.15 20.00
C HIS A 279 2.09 15.92 20.43
N GLU A 280 1.50 14.72 20.41
CA GLU A 280 2.24 13.48 20.64
C GLU A 280 3.18 13.21 19.47
N LYS A 281 4.43 12.89 19.81
CA LYS A 281 5.49 12.63 18.83
C LYS A 281 5.47 11.15 18.47
N SER A 282 5.43 10.83 17.17
CA SER A 282 5.82 9.50 16.73
C SER A 282 7.32 9.34 16.90
N TYR A 283 7.74 8.26 17.56
CA TYR A 283 9.13 7.87 17.69
C TYR A 283 9.51 6.75 16.70
N LEU A 284 8.57 6.37 15.84
CA LEU A 284 8.78 5.38 14.78
C LEU A 284 9.55 6.04 13.64
N ALA A 285 9.06 7.14 13.06
CA ALA A 285 9.68 7.79 11.91
C ALA A 285 9.75 9.31 12.05
N ARG A 286 10.75 9.91 11.36
CA ARG A 286 10.89 11.37 11.28
C ARG A 286 9.83 11.95 10.34
N PRO A 287 9.09 13.00 10.74
CA PRO A 287 8.03 13.58 9.91
C PRO A 287 8.57 14.30 8.68
N ILE A 288 9.79 14.84 8.75
CA ILE A 288 10.37 15.65 7.68
C ILE A 288 11.59 14.94 7.11
N LYS A 289 11.70 15.01 5.80
CA LYS A 289 12.68 14.30 5.00
C LYS A 289 13.35 15.23 4.00
N PRO A 290 14.55 14.87 3.54
CA PRO A 290 15.10 15.40 2.31
C PRO A 290 14.12 15.21 1.14
N ILE A 291 14.27 16.03 0.10
CA ILE A 291 13.57 15.80 -1.16
C ILE A 291 14.09 14.48 -1.75
N PRO A 292 13.19 13.51 -2.05
CA PRO A 292 13.62 12.23 -2.57
C PRO A 292 13.97 12.28 -4.06
N ASP A 293 14.71 11.30 -4.53
CA ASP A 293 14.87 11.06 -5.97
C ASP A 293 13.61 10.34 -6.48
N VAL A 294 13.03 10.84 -7.57
CA VAL A 294 11.82 10.25 -8.18
C VAL A 294 12.17 9.75 -9.57
N ILE A 295 11.84 8.48 -9.85
CA ILE A 295 12.09 7.82 -11.11
C ILE A 295 10.78 7.29 -11.65
N ASP A 296 10.43 7.76 -12.85
CA ASP A 296 9.27 7.29 -13.59
C ASP A 296 9.51 5.89 -14.16
N VAL A 297 8.56 4.98 -13.94
CA VAL A 297 8.52 3.67 -14.62
C VAL A 297 7.87 3.84 -15.99
N GLU A 298 8.37 3.13 -16.99
CA GLU A 298 7.80 3.12 -18.34
C GLU A 298 6.47 2.34 -18.38
N GLY A 299 5.53 2.86 -19.18
CA GLY A 299 4.19 2.30 -19.36
C GLY A 299 3.13 2.88 -18.43
N ASP A 300 1.87 2.64 -18.78
CA ASP A 300 0.69 3.16 -18.09
C ASP A 300 -0.19 2.03 -17.57
N LEU A 301 -0.76 2.24 -16.39
CA LEU A 301 -1.76 1.36 -15.80
C LEU A 301 -3.15 1.92 -16.01
N TYR A 302 -4.08 1.05 -16.40
CA TYR A 302 -5.51 1.35 -16.40
C TYR A 302 -6.18 0.63 -15.24
N LEU A 303 -6.54 1.41 -14.21
CA LEU A 303 -7.14 0.89 -12.98
C LEU A 303 -8.64 1.09 -12.97
N VAL A 304 -9.39 0.07 -12.56
CA VAL A 304 -10.85 0.13 -12.43
C VAL A 304 -11.33 -0.35 -11.07
N ASP A 305 -12.44 0.18 -10.61
CA ASP A 305 -13.29 -0.40 -9.57
C ASP A 305 -14.45 -1.14 -10.23
N VAL A 306 -14.81 -2.30 -9.68
CA VAL A 306 -15.97 -3.06 -10.15
C VAL A 306 -17.14 -2.74 -9.23
N TYR A 307 -18.20 -2.19 -9.81
CA TYR A 307 -19.45 -1.87 -9.13
C TYR A 307 -20.54 -2.84 -9.57
N SER A 308 -21.36 -3.26 -8.62
CA SER A 308 -22.63 -3.92 -8.89
C SER A 308 -23.69 -2.91 -9.33
N LEU A 309 -24.72 -3.39 -10.02
CA LEU A 309 -25.86 -2.54 -10.35
C LEU A 309 -26.67 -2.14 -9.12
N HIS A 310 -26.61 -2.91 -8.04
CA HIS A 310 -27.24 -2.52 -6.77
C HIS A 310 -26.54 -1.32 -6.14
N GLU A 311 -25.21 -1.25 -6.19
CA GLU A 311 -24.47 -0.06 -5.76
C GLU A 311 -24.82 1.15 -6.63
N LEU A 312 -24.96 0.97 -7.96
CA LEU A 312 -25.40 2.06 -8.84
C LEU A 312 -26.80 2.56 -8.48
N ILE A 313 -27.76 1.65 -8.25
CA ILE A 313 -29.14 2.00 -7.84
C ILE A 313 -29.15 2.67 -6.47
N HIS A 314 -28.25 2.31 -5.56
CA HIS A 314 -28.14 2.96 -4.26
C HIS A 314 -27.72 4.42 -4.40
N GLU A 315 -26.78 4.73 -5.30
CA GLU A 315 -26.35 6.09 -5.60
C GLU A 315 -27.40 6.89 -6.40
N TYR A 316 -28.22 6.20 -7.20
CA TYR A 316 -29.26 6.80 -8.06
C TYR A 316 -30.63 6.10 -7.93
N PRO A 317 -31.33 6.25 -6.80
CA PRO A 317 -32.57 5.51 -6.52
C PRO A 317 -33.69 5.80 -7.53
N GLU A 318 -33.74 7.03 -8.07
CA GLU A 318 -34.71 7.47 -9.06
C GLU A 318 -34.56 6.76 -10.42
N SER A 319 -33.36 6.24 -10.70
CA SER A 319 -33.03 5.55 -11.95
C SER A 319 -33.29 4.04 -11.88
N LYS A 320 -33.78 3.52 -10.73
CA LYS A 320 -33.97 2.08 -10.49
C LYS A 320 -34.70 1.35 -11.62
N GLN A 321 -35.87 1.84 -12.01
CA GLN A 321 -36.69 1.17 -13.04
C GLN A 321 -35.98 1.08 -14.39
N LYS A 322 -35.24 2.13 -14.77
CA LYS A 322 -34.46 2.16 -16.01
C LYS A 322 -33.29 1.18 -15.97
N VAL A 323 -32.57 1.15 -14.85
CA VAL A 323 -31.41 0.27 -14.65
C VAL A 323 -31.85 -1.21 -14.62
N GLU A 324 -32.97 -1.54 -13.98
CA GLU A 324 -33.52 -2.90 -13.96
C GLU A 324 -34.04 -3.35 -15.35
N ALA A 325 -34.61 -2.40 -16.10
CA ALA A 325 -35.08 -2.64 -17.47
C ALA A 325 -33.95 -2.76 -18.49
N LEU A 326 -32.76 -2.23 -18.20
CA LEU A 326 -31.62 -2.19 -19.12
C LEU A 326 -31.31 -3.59 -19.67
N GLU A 327 -31.27 -3.68 -20.99
CA GLU A 327 -31.01 -4.90 -21.74
C GLU A 327 -30.49 -4.51 -23.12
N ILE A 328 -29.39 -5.14 -23.56
CA ILE A 328 -28.81 -4.89 -24.88
C ILE A 328 -28.58 -6.24 -25.54
N ASN A 329 -29.13 -6.42 -26.75
CA ASN A 329 -29.01 -7.66 -27.52
C ASN A 329 -29.42 -8.92 -26.74
N GLY A 330 -30.47 -8.84 -25.92
CA GLY A 330 -30.93 -9.96 -25.09
C GLY A 330 -30.06 -10.26 -23.86
N ALA A 331 -29.06 -9.43 -23.57
CA ALA A 331 -28.14 -9.61 -22.45
C ALA A 331 -28.41 -8.59 -21.35
N LYS A 332 -28.31 -9.04 -20.09
CA LYS A 332 -28.48 -8.21 -18.90
C LYS A 332 -27.11 -7.73 -18.40
N PRO A 333 -27.02 -6.47 -17.91
CA PRO A 333 -25.80 -5.97 -17.29
C PRO A 333 -25.55 -6.67 -15.95
N ILE A 334 -24.29 -7.02 -15.68
CA ILE A 334 -23.89 -7.71 -14.44
C ILE A 334 -22.93 -6.91 -13.58
N SER A 335 -22.08 -6.08 -14.21
CA SER A 335 -21.09 -5.29 -13.48
C SER A 335 -20.71 -4.02 -14.25
N LEU A 336 -20.14 -3.05 -13.54
CA LEU A 336 -19.63 -1.80 -14.08
C LEU A 336 -18.15 -1.68 -13.75
N HIS A 337 -17.32 -1.49 -14.75
CA HIS A 337 -15.90 -1.25 -14.63
C HIS A 337 -15.66 0.26 -14.67
N VAL A 338 -15.59 0.87 -13.49
CA VAL A 338 -15.49 2.32 -13.31
C VAL A 338 -14.02 2.71 -13.18
N PRO A 339 -13.49 3.68 -13.94
CA PRO A 339 -12.11 4.13 -13.78
C PRO A 339 -11.80 4.56 -12.35
N LYS A 340 -10.69 4.09 -11.79
CA LYS A 340 -10.31 4.30 -10.39
C LYS A 340 -10.23 5.79 -10.05
N GLY A 341 -10.83 6.18 -8.94
CA GLY A 341 -10.90 7.57 -8.46
C GLY A 341 -12.10 8.37 -8.99
N ILE A 342 -12.93 7.80 -9.86
CA ILE A 342 -14.21 8.41 -10.24
C ILE A 342 -15.23 8.16 -9.13
N LYS A 343 -15.83 9.24 -8.62
CA LYS A 343 -16.94 9.15 -7.65
C LYS A 343 -18.25 9.00 -8.41
N VAL A 344 -18.86 7.82 -8.34
CA VAL A 344 -20.13 7.52 -9.03
C VAL A 344 -21.21 8.53 -8.67
N SER A 345 -21.36 8.87 -7.38
CA SER A 345 -22.32 9.87 -6.88
C SER A 345 -22.02 11.33 -7.29
N GLY A 346 -20.91 11.57 -8.00
CA GLY A 346 -20.47 12.91 -8.39
C GLY A 346 -21.12 13.43 -9.67
N PHE A 347 -21.93 12.62 -10.34
CA PHE A 347 -22.63 12.97 -11.57
C PHE A 347 -24.09 13.31 -11.29
N GLU A 348 -24.70 14.11 -12.16
CA GLU A 348 -26.08 14.59 -11.99
C GLU A 348 -27.13 13.48 -12.18
N SER A 349 -26.81 12.44 -12.95
CA SER A 349 -27.69 11.31 -13.25
C SER A 349 -26.89 10.10 -13.73
N VAL A 350 -27.52 8.92 -13.75
CA VAL A 350 -26.90 7.70 -14.32
C VAL A 350 -26.54 7.88 -15.79
N GLY A 351 -27.36 8.57 -16.59
CA GLY A 351 -27.07 8.82 -18.01
C GLY A 351 -25.85 9.72 -18.21
N HIS A 352 -25.65 10.71 -17.34
CA HIS A 352 -24.45 11.56 -17.34
C HIS A 352 -23.22 10.74 -16.90
N PHE A 353 -23.37 9.92 -15.85
CA PHE A 353 -22.33 9.00 -15.41
C PHE A 353 -21.87 8.06 -16.53
N PHE A 354 -22.78 7.37 -17.21
CA PHE A 354 -22.43 6.45 -18.31
C PHE A 354 -21.73 7.14 -19.47
N ARG A 355 -22.16 8.34 -19.84
CA ARG A 355 -21.57 9.11 -20.94
C ARG A 355 -20.14 9.59 -20.65
N ASP A 356 -19.91 10.14 -19.46
CA ASP A 356 -18.72 10.98 -19.22
C ASP A 356 -17.70 10.32 -18.28
N SER A 357 -18.10 9.34 -17.48
CA SER A 357 -17.16 8.60 -16.62
C SER A 357 -16.22 7.70 -17.41
N GLY A 358 -16.57 7.35 -18.66
CA GLY A 358 -16.05 6.22 -19.45
C GLY A 358 -15.85 4.94 -18.65
N THR A 359 -16.87 4.67 -17.84
CA THR A 359 -17.18 3.33 -17.34
C THR A 359 -17.40 2.38 -18.50
N VAL A 360 -17.08 1.12 -18.29
CA VAL A 360 -17.42 0.02 -19.20
C VAL A 360 -18.45 -0.86 -18.50
N VAL A 361 -19.51 -1.25 -19.21
CA VAL A 361 -20.59 -2.10 -18.68
C VAL A 361 -20.39 -3.51 -19.18
N GLU A 362 -20.35 -4.47 -18.26
CA GLU A 362 -20.30 -5.89 -18.57
C GLU A 362 -21.71 -6.44 -18.68
N PHE A 363 -22.01 -7.08 -19.81
CA PHE A 363 -23.27 -7.75 -20.08
C PHE A 363 -23.05 -9.27 -20.16
N PHE A 364 -24.04 -10.03 -19.70
CA PHE A 364 -24.01 -11.49 -19.72
C PHE A 364 -25.23 -12.08 -20.44
N LYS A 365 -24.98 -13.12 -21.22
CA LYS A 365 -25.97 -14.01 -21.86
C LYS A 365 -25.47 -15.45 -21.80
N GLU A 366 -26.31 -16.42 -22.15
CA GLU A 366 -26.01 -17.86 -21.97
C GLU A 366 -24.72 -18.34 -22.65
N ASP A 367 -24.33 -17.73 -23.78
CA ASP A 367 -23.13 -18.08 -24.55
C ASP A 367 -21.88 -17.25 -24.19
N GLY A 368 -21.97 -16.32 -23.23
CA GLY A 368 -20.81 -15.59 -22.72
C GLY A 368 -21.11 -14.16 -22.24
N SER A 369 -20.05 -13.43 -21.89
CA SER A 369 -20.11 -12.01 -21.57
C SER A 369 -19.49 -11.14 -22.67
N PHE A 370 -19.94 -9.90 -22.76
CA PHE A 370 -19.33 -8.86 -23.57
C PHE A 370 -19.34 -7.53 -22.81
N MET A 371 -18.49 -6.61 -23.26
CA MET A 371 -18.33 -5.30 -22.64
C MET A 371 -18.70 -4.20 -23.63
N LEU A 372 -19.39 -3.17 -23.15
CA LEU A 372 -19.68 -1.97 -23.92
C LEU A 372 -19.22 -0.72 -23.16
N PRO A 373 -18.67 0.30 -23.85
CA PRO A 373 -18.49 1.61 -23.26
C PRO A 373 -19.82 2.14 -22.72
N GLY A 374 -19.81 2.73 -21.51
CA GLY A 374 -21.00 3.33 -20.91
C GLY A 374 -21.64 4.40 -21.81
N SER A 375 -20.85 5.10 -22.61
CA SER A 375 -21.34 6.08 -23.58
C SER A 375 -22.22 5.48 -24.68
N GLU A 376 -22.16 4.17 -24.89
CA GLU A 376 -23.01 3.42 -25.83
C GLU A 376 -24.24 2.79 -25.15
N VAL A 377 -24.40 2.98 -23.83
CA VAL A 377 -25.52 2.46 -23.04
C VAL A 377 -26.56 3.56 -22.84
N GLU A 378 -27.71 3.44 -23.51
CA GLU A 378 -28.84 4.36 -23.36
C GLU A 378 -29.80 3.92 -22.23
N LEU A 379 -30.25 4.88 -21.41
CA LEU A 379 -31.10 4.67 -20.21
C LEU A 379 -32.39 5.50 -20.21
#